data_AF-A0A1Z1UTQ8-F1
#
_entry.id   AF-A0A1Z1UTQ8-F1
#
_cell.length_a   1.000
_cell.length_b   1.000
_cell.length_c   1.000
_cell.angle_alpha   90.00
_cell.angle_beta   90.00
_cell.angle_gamma   90.00
#
_symmetry.space_group_name_H-M   'P 1'
#
loop_
_entity.id
_entity.type
_entity.pdbx_description
1 polymer ?
#
loop_
_entity_poly.entity_id
_entity_poly.type
_entity_poly.pdbx_seq_one_letter_code
_entity_poly.pdbx_strand_id
1 'polypeptide(L)' 'MSTERISEAEAREAYERLAPIVEMGGATVDPRDEELTVQLLQGTITFEEMTATVLREAGIGK' A
#
# COMPACT_ATOMS: atom_id res chain seq x y z
N MET A 1 -18.67 -3.32 -0.73
CA MET A 1 -18.15 -3.71 -2.06
C MET A 1 -17.27 -4.92 -1.83
N SER A 2 -17.54 -6.05 -2.47
CA SER A 2 -16.61 -7.19 -2.40
C SER A 2 -15.47 -6.85 -3.34
N THR A 3 -14.40 -6.28 -2.81
CA THR A 3 -13.14 -6.14 -3.54
C THR A 3 -12.73 -7.57 -3.93
N GLU A 4 -12.73 -7.89 -5.23
CA GLU A 4 -12.19 -9.16 -5.69
C GLU A 4 -10.74 -9.23 -5.23
N ARG A 5 -10.43 -10.20 -4.37
CA ARG A 5 -9.06 -10.36 -3.86
C ARG A 5 -8.21 -10.90 -4.99
N ILE A 6 -7.18 -10.16 -5.36
CA ILE A 6 -6.16 -10.60 -6.31
C ILE A 6 -5.06 -11.38 -5.60
N SER A 7 -4.31 -12.19 -6.35
CA SER A 7 -3.16 -12.92 -5.82
C SER A 7 -2.01 -11.99 -5.42
N GLU A 8 -1.07 -12.50 -4.61
CA GLU A 8 0.11 -11.72 -4.22
C GLU A 8 0.97 -11.33 -5.43
N ALA A 9 1.11 -12.23 -6.40
CA ALA A 9 1.85 -11.95 -7.63
C ALA A 9 1.21 -10.81 -8.44
N GLU A 10 -0.11 -10.82 -8.58
CA GLU A 10 -0.84 -9.76 -9.27
C GLU A 10 -0.76 -8.42 -8.52
N ALA A 11 -0.82 -8.44 -7.19
CA ALA A 11 -0.68 -7.24 -6.37
C ALA A 11 0.73 -6.65 -6.44
N ARG A 12 1.78 -7.49 -6.43
CA ARG A 12 3.17 -7.05 -6.62
C ARG A 12 3.38 -6.46 -8.01
N GLU A 13 2.84 -7.09 -9.05
CA GLU A 13 2.91 -6.56 -10.42
C GLU A 13 2.15 -5.22 -10.55
N ALA A 14 1.02 -5.05 -9.86
CA ALA A 14 0.32 -3.79 -9.79
C ALA A 14 1.13 -2.72 -9.04
N TYR A 15 1.77 -3.07 -7.93
CA TYR A 15 2.66 -2.18 -7.19
C TYR A 15 3.83 -1.69 -8.05
N GLU A 16 4.51 -2.58 -8.77
CA GLU A 16 5.61 -2.23 -9.68
C GLU A 16 5.20 -1.23 -10.76
N ARG A 17 3.95 -1.27 -11.22
CA ARG A 17 3.40 -0.28 -12.17
C ARG A 17 3.08 1.06 -11.52
N LEU A 18 2.67 1.05 -10.25
CA LEU A 18 2.26 2.24 -9.50
C LEU A 18 3.46 3.01 -8.92
N ALA A 19 4.48 2.32 -8.42
CA ALA A 19 5.68 2.91 -7.83
C ALA A 19 6.30 4.04 -8.69
N PRO A 20 6.59 3.85 -9.99
CA PRO A 20 7.15 4.92 -10.81
C PRO A 20 6.18 6.10 -11.03
N ILE A 21 4.86 5.86 -10.98
CA ILE A 21 3.85 6.93 -11.08
C ILE A 21 3.87 7.82 -9.84
N VAL A 22 4.03 7.21 -8.66
CA VAL A 22 4.15 7.91 -7.39
C VAL A 22 5.42 8.78 -7.37
N GLU A 23 6.55 8.22 -7.83
CA GLU A 23 7.81 8.95 -7.94
C GLU A 23 7.73 10.12 -8.94
N MET A 24 7.09 9.93 -10.09
CA MET A 24 6.82 11.03 -11.04
C MET A 24 5.98 12.16 -10.43
N GLY A 25 5.11 11.83 -9.47
CA GLY A 25 4.33 12.79 -8.69
C GLY A 25 5.13 13.55 -7.63
N GLY A 26 6.42 13.29 -7.48
CA GLY A 26 7.30 13.91 -6.49
C GLY A 26 7.15 13.35 -5.07
N ALA A 27 6.43 12.23 -4.91
CA ALA A 27 6.34 11.51 -3.65
C ALA A 27 7.43 10.44 -3.57
N THR A 28 8.03 10.27 -2.39
CA THR A 28 8.98 9.19 -2.14
C THR A 28 8.21 7.92 -1.80
N VAL A 29 8.52 6.83 -2.50
CA VAL A 29 8.05 5.50 -2.13
C VAL A 29 8.96 4.97 -1.03
N ASP A 30 8.43 4.78 0.16
CA ASP A 30 9.16 4.10 1.23
C ASP A 30 9.08 2.58 1.00
N PRO A 31 10.21 1.86 0.96
CA PRO A 31 10.21 0.39 0.86
C PRO A 31 9.39 -0.29 1.97
N ARG A 32 9.22 0.37 3.12
CA ARG A 32 8.39 -0.14 4.23
C ARG A 32 6.90 -0.12 3.90
N ASP A 33 6.48 0.79 3.02
CA ASP A 33 5.08 0.93 2.59
C ASP A 33 4.73 -0.06 1.46
N GLU A 34 5.72 -0.72 0.84
CA GLU A 34 5.50 -1.70 -0.22
C GLU A 34 4.56 -2.81 0.23
N GLU A 35 4.88 -3.46 1.35
CA GLU A 35 4.15 -4.63 1.83
C GLU A 35 2.71 -4.27 2.25
N LEU A 36 2.52 -3.10 2.87
CA LEU A 36 1.18 -2.57 3.17
C LEU A 36 0.38 -2.24 1.90
N THR A 37 1.05 -1.70 0.88
CA THR A 37 0.41 -1.38 -0.40
C THR A 37 0.01 -2.65 -1.14
N VAL A 38 0.84 -3.69 -1.12
CA VAL A 38 0.51 -5.03 -1.66
C VAL A 38 -0.71 -5.59 -0.94
N GLN A 39 -0.73 -5.56 0.39
CA GLN A 39 -1.87 -6.05 1.18
C GLN A 39 -3.16 -5.28 0.89
N LEU A 40 -3.08 -3.96 0.69
CA LEU A 40 -4.20 -3.11 0.27
C LEU A 40 -4.70 -3.49 -1.12
N LEU A 41 -3.80 -3.70 -2.08
CA LEU A 41 -4.14 -4.10 -3.45
C LEU A 41 -4.79 -5.49 -3.50
N GLN A 42 -4.33 -6.43 -2.66
CA GLN A 42 -4.97 -7.73 -2.48
C GLN A 42 -6.34 -7.65 -1.80
N GLY A 43 -6.69 -6.50 -1.20
CA GLY A 43 -7.88 -6.34 -0.38
C GLY A 43 -7.85 -7.16 0.91
N THR A 44 -6.65 -7.45 1.42
CA THR A 44 -6.46 -8.14 2.72
C THR A 44 -6.51 -7.18 3.90
N ILE A 45 -6.19 -5.91 3.66
CA ILE A 45 -6.39 -4.80 4.59
C ILE A 45 -7.19 -3.68 3.91
N THR A 46 -7.84 -2.83 4.70
CA THR A 46 -8.49 -1.61 4.19
C THR A 46 -7.51 -0.44 4.16
N PHE A 47 -7.92 0.64 3.48
CA PHE A 47 -7.16 1.89 3.46
C PHE A 47 -7.04 2.50 4.87
N GLU A 48 -8.08 2.37 5.70
CA GLU A 48 -8.05 2.81 7.09
C GLU A 48 -7.03 2.03 7.93
N GLU A 49 -6.94 0.71 7.73
CA GLU A 49 -5.97 -0.15 8.42
C GLU A 49 -4.52 0.15 8.00
N MET A 50 -4.29 0.37 6.70
CA MET A 50 -3.00 0.84 6.18
C MET A 50 -2.62 2.19 6.82
N THR A 51 -3.53 3.16 6.79
CA THR A 51 -3.31 4.51 7.34
C THR A 51 -3.00 4.46 8.84
N ALA A 52 -3.74 3.65 9.60
CA ALA A 52 -3.51 3.47 11.03
C ALA A 52 -2.13 2.85 11.34
N THR A 53 -1.64 1.97 10.47
CA THR A 53 -0.31 1.35 10.60
C THR A 53 0.79 2.37 10.33
N VAL A 54 0.70 3.10 9.21
CA VAL A 54 1.67 4.16 8.86
C VAL A 54 1.75 5.24 9.94
N LEU A 55 0.60 5.70 10.47
CA LEU A 55 0.57 6.71 11.53
C LEU A 55 1.24 6.20 12.82
N ARG A 56 0.99 4.93 13.18
CA ARG A 56 1.59 4.29 14.35
C ARG A 56 3.11 4.18 14.21
N GLU A 57 3.61 3.80 13.03
CA GLU A 57 5.05 3.72 12.74
C GLU A 57 5.72 5.08 12.77
N ALA A 58 5.03 6.13 12.31
CA ALA A 58 5.48 7.51 12.40
C ALA A 58 5.41 8.07 13.84
N GLY A 59 4.85 7.33 14.80
CA GLY A 59 4.64 7.79 16.18
C GLY A 59 3.59 8.89 16.31
N ILE A 60 2.74 9.06 15.30
CA ILE A 60 1.69 10.07 15.25
C ILE A 60 0.39 9.46 15.79
N GLY A 61 -0.25 10.13 16.76
CA GLY A 61 -1.55 9.71 17.29
C GLY A 61 -1.51 8.69 18.43
N LYS A 62 -0.63 8.90 19.42
CA LYS A 62 -0.79 8.28 20.75
C LYS A 62 -1.93 8.93 21.53
#